data_AF-A0A1C6JQ25-F1
#
_entry.id   AF-A0A1C6JQ25-F1
#
_cell.length_a   1.000
_cell.length_b   1.000
_cell.length_c   1.000
_cell.angle_alpha   90.00
_cell.angle_beta   90.00
_cell.angle_gamma   90.00
#
_symmetry.space_group_name_H-M   'P 1'
#
loop_
_entity.id
_entity.type
_entity.pdbx_description
1 polymer ?
#
loop_
_entity_poly.entity_id
_entity_poly.type
_entity_poly.pdbx_seq_one_letter_code
_entity_poly.pdbx_strand_id
1 'polypeptide(L)'
;MKHFKNFKTCVYCTAQTLASLDETTLARDYAYLEKYVGIDKVYLETYRDGTWVSIDHMKMIQNFFKEHGVEIAGGITTVTPPLEKDDVTRQRLFQTFCYSNEAMRTYLKKIVTYTAELFDEIILDDFFFTSCTCDDCLRERSNLSWAEFRSKKMIDVAENLVLKPAKLANPSVKVTIKYPNWRESYHETGYVPKIQPSMFDKIYTGTETRNTAHTDQHLPRYLSYSIMRYMEHVAPGRNGGGWFDTYSCWPIDCYLEQGYLTALSRPQEITLFQWGDLFENRLVTPLGMQLSKLDRILNQVGTPCGTPVYLPYASDGENHIEDHLGMHGIPFEPVPDFPTNAENIFLTQAALKDPDILQKLEAFLRKGGTAVVTTGFASHIPTAQWAQFSSVRFTGRKLTANRYHVTDDFAGFYENQQPVTFDELQFSNNASWSYVNAGSGDSHSSILLLDTYGKGKLFTLAAPDCFADFAKLPIPVMDMIRRPFASHGLYISGRNVSLFQYNNDTFVLYCYAGSNAIPERVSIHLLSPACHLTELSGKPIGNFIETFCHHQQWDEKEWIASVLVHPGEFYAFKIAR
;
A
#
# COMPACT_ATOMS: atom_id res chain seq x y z
N MET A 1 14.76 4.13 -26.23
CA MET A 1 14.28 5.43 -25.65
C MET A 1 13.33 5.09 -24.52
N LYS A 2 13.20 5.94 -23.49
CA LYS A 2 12.16 5.71 -22.48
C LYS A 2 10.79 6.14 -22.99
N HIS A 3 9.77 5.33 -22.74
CA HIS A 3 8.38 5.65 -23.11
C HIS A 3 7.76 6.74 -22.24
N PHE A 4 8.11 6.75 -20.95
CA PHE A 4 7.64 7.73 -19.97
C PHE A 4 8.82 8.42 -19.30
N LYS A 5 8.62 9.66 -18.83
CA LYS A 5 9.69 10.44 -18.20
C LYS A 5 9.90 10.07 -16.74
N ASN A 6 8.82 9.76 -16.02
CA ASN A 6 8.86 9.59 -14.57
C ASN A 6 9.07 8.14 -14.10
N PHE A 7 8.83 7.15 -14.96
CA PHE A 7 9.04 5.73 -14.67
C PHE A 7 9.37 4.97 -15.96
N LYS A 8 9.88 3.74 -15.81
CA LYS A 8 9.96 2.77 -16.91
C LYS A 8 8.77 1.82 -16.86
N THR A 9 8.32 1.35 -18.01
CA THR A 9 7.41 0.20 -18.10
C THR A 9 8.19 -1.09 -18.28
N CYS A 10 7.93 -2.04 -17.40
CA CYS A 10 8.64 -3.31 -17.31
C CYS A 10 7.67 -4.48 -17.48
N VAL A 11 8.17 -5.62 -17.99
CA VAL A 11 7.40 -6.87 -18.03
C VAL A 11 8.21 -8.00 -17.41
N TYR A 12 7.59 -8.79 -16.53
CA TYR A 12 8.19 -10.04 -16.05
C TYR A 12 7.81 -11.20 -16.96
N CYS A 13 8.80 -11.98 -17.36
CA CYS A 13 8.64 -13.11 -18.27
C CYS A 13 8.98 -14.40 -17.52
N THR A 14 7.98 -15.25 -17.31
CA THR A 14 8.20 -16.51 -16.56
C THR A 14 9.02 -17.51 -17.38
N ALA A 15 9.76 -18.41 -16.71
CA ALA A 15 10.61 -19.40 -17.38
C ALA A 15 9.78 -20.36 -18.24
N GLN A 16 8.55 -20.67 -17.81
CA GLN A 16 7.62 -21.50 -18.56
C GLN A 16 7.22 -20.83 -19.87
N THR A 17 6.85 -19.54 -19.83
CA THR A 17 6.57 -18.75 -21.02
C THR A 17 7.80 -18.66 -21.91
N LEU A 18 8.95 -18.26 -21.36
CA LEU A 18 10.19 -18.09 -22.09
C LEU A 18 10.65 -19.38 -22.78
N ALA A 19 10.57 -20.54 -22.12
CA ALA A 19 10.94 -21.81 -22.71
C ALA A 19 10.05 -22.25 -23.90
N SER A 20 8.85 -21.67 -24.01
CA SER A 20 7.88 -21.97 -25.08
C SER A 20 7.87 -20.96 -26.23
N LEU A 21 8.51 -19.80 -26.08
CA LEU A 21 8.46 -18.71 -27.05
C LEU A 21 9.40 -18.98 -28.23
N ASP A 22 8.87 -18.97 -29.45
CA ASP A 22 9.69 -18.82 -30.66
C ASP A 22 9.80 -17.33 -31.06
N GLU A 23 10.75 -17.04 -31.97
CA GLU A 23 11.02 -15.67 -32.44
C GLU A 23 9.79 -15.01 -33.09
N THR A 24 8.95 -15.80 -33.77
CA THR A 24 7.74 -15.28 -34.44
C THR A 24 6.70 -14.84 -33.41
N THR A 25 6.47 -15.65 -32.39
CA THR A 25 5.54 -15.38 -31.29
C THR A 25 6.06 -14.22 -30.44
N LEU A 26 7.35 -14.21 -30.12
CA LEU A 26 8.01 -13.13 -29.40
C LEU A 26 7.85 -11.79 -30.14
N ALA A 27 8.11 -11.75 -31.45
CA ALA A 27 7.96 -10.55 -32.27
C ALA A 27 6.51 -10.04 -32.32
N ARG A 28 5.54 -10.96 -32.48
CA ARG A 28 4.10 -10.63 -32.47
C ARG A 28 3.69 -10.02 -31.14
N ASP A 29 4.03 -10.69 -30.04
CA ASP A 29 3.62 -10.28 -28.70
C ASP A 29 4.28 -8.96 -28.30
N TYR A 30 5.58 -8.80 -28.62
CA TYR A 30 6.30 -7.55 -28.43
C TYR A 30 5.64 -6.40 -29.18
N ALA A 31 5.33 -6.57 -30.47
CA ALA A 31 4.68 -5.51 -31.26
C ALA A 31 3.33 -5.08 -30.69
N TYR A 32 2.58 -6.01 -30.07
CA TYR A 32 1.33 -5.70 -29.38
C TYR A 32 1.59 -4.87 -28.11
N LEU A 33 2.48 -5.32 -27.22
CA LEU A 33 2.73 -4.65 -25.95
C LEU A 33 3.40 -3.29 -26.13
N GLU A 34 4.35 -3.20 -27.06
CA GLU A 34 5.00 -1.95 -27.45
C GLU A 34 3.97 -0.93 -27.93
N LYS A 35 2.98 -1.36 -28.72
CA LYS A 35 1.92 -0.48 -29.22
C LYS A 35 1.01 0.07 -28.10
N TYR A 36 0.62 -0.75 -27.13
CA TYR A 36 -0.42 -0.39 -26.17
C TYR A 36 0.10 0.14 -24.82
N VAL A 37 1.33 -0.22 -24.45
CA VAL A 37 1.94 0.20 -23.18
C VAL A 37 3.32 0.80 -23.40
N GLY A 38 4.11 0.25 -24.33
CA GLY A 38 5.54 0.51 -24.45
C GLY A 38 6.34 -0.34 -23.46
N ILE A 39 7.46 -0.90 -23.89
CA ILE A 39 8.33 -1.71 -23.01
C ILE A 39 9.73 -1.09 -22.95
N ASP A 40 10.14 -0.67 -21.76
CA ASP A 40 11.49 -0.14 -21.52
C ASP A 40 12.45 -1.21 -20.98
N LYS A 41 11.93 -2.20 -20.25
CA LYS A 41 12.73 -3.26 -19.62
C LYS A 41 11.96 -4.58 -19.50
N VAL A 42 12.68 -5.70 -19.51
CA VAL A 42 12.14 -7.03 -19.20
C VAL A 42 12.96 -7.75 -18.13
N TYR A 43 12.25 -8.48 -17.27
CA TYR A 43 12.84 -9.42 -16.32
C TYR A 43 12.64 -10.84 -16.85
N LEU A 44 13.74 -11.50 -17.23
CA LEU A 44 13.73 -12.81 -17.86
C LEU A 44 14.04 -13.90 -16.84
N GLU A 45 13.03 -14.68 -16.46
CA GLU A 45 13.19 -15.76 -15.50
C GLU A 45 13.93 -16.95 -16.11
N THR A 46 14.97 -17.43 -15.43
CA THR A 46 15.80 -18.55 -15.91
C THR A 46 15.23 -19.92 -15.55
N TYR A 47 14.47 -19.97 -14.46
CA TYR A 47 13.95 -21.20 -13.87
C TYR A 47 12.63 -20.97 -13.13
N ARG A 48 11.69 -21.90 -13.30
CA ARG A 48 10.46 -21.99 -12.49
C ARG A 48 9.95 -23.43 -12.46
N ASP A 49 9.77 -23.96 -11.25
CA ASP A 49 9.08 -25.22 -10.98
C ASP A 49 9.49 -26.37 -11.93
N GLY A 50 10.80 -26.66 -11.98
CA GLY A 50 11.37 -27.73 -12.81
C GLY A 50 11.67 -27.32 -14.26
N THR A 51 11.15 -26.18 -14.73
CA THR A 51 11.41 -25.68 -16.09
C THR A 51 12.65 -24.80 -16.11
N TRP A 52 13.60 -25.13 -16.98
CA TRP A 52 14.81 -24.32 -17.23
C TRP A 52 14.77 -23.75 -18.65
N VAL A 53 15.13 -22.48 -18.80
CA VAL A 53 15.38 -21.89 -20.13
C VAL A 53 16.84 -22.15 -20.50
N SER A 54 17.09 -22.83 -21.62
CA SER A 54 18.46 -23.14 -22.07
C SER A 54 19.24 -21.86 -22.42
N ILE A 55 20.57 -21.91 -22.29
CA ILE A 55 21.44 -20.74 -22.54
C ILE A 55 21.25 -20.20 -23.97
N ASP A 56 21.21 -21.08 -24.97
CA ASP A 56 21.06 -20.66 -26.37
C ASP A 56 19.72 -19.99 -26.62
N HIS A 57 18.65 -20.54 -26.03
CA HIS A 57 17.32 -19.95 -26.13
C HIS A 57 17.22 -18.62 -25.39
N MET A 58 17.81 -18.52 -24.19
CA MET A 58 17.89 -17.26 -23.44
C MET A 58 18.66 -16.20 -24.22
N LYS A 59 19.77 -16.55 -24.88
CA LYS A 59 20.53 -15.63 -25.73
C LYS A 59 19.74 -15.15 -26.93
N MET A 60 18.94 -16.00 -27.57
CA MET A 60 18.03 -15.60 -28.64
C MET A 60 17.07 -14.51 -28.15
N ILE A 61 16.39 -14.75 -27.02
CA ILE A 61 15.44 -13.79 -26.43
C ILE A 61 16.15 -12.50 -26.00
N GLN A 62 17.32 -12.60 -25.38
CA GLN A 62 18.12 -11.44 -24.99
C GLN A 62 18.53 -10.59 -26.19
N ASN A 63 18.95 -11.23 -27.29
CA ASN A 63 19.33 -10.51 -28.51
C ASN A 63 18.13 -9.79 -29.12
N PHE A 64 16.98 -10.46 -29.19
CA PHE A 64 15.73 -9.84 -29.66
C PHE A 64 15.44 -8.54 -28.89
N PHE A 65 15.42 -8.56 -27.55
CA PHE A 65 15.14 -7.36 -26.76
C PHE A 65 16.23 -6.28 -26.88
N LYS A 66 17.51 -6.67 -26.96
CA LYS A 66 18.62 -5.72 -27.17
C LYS A 66 18.53 -5.00 -28.51
N GLU A 67 18.16 -5.70 -29.57
CA GLU A 67 17.97 -5.12 -30.91
C GLU A 67 16.83 -4.09 -30.93
N HIS A 68 15.83 -4.26 -30.07
CA HIS A 68 14.73 -3.32 -29.86
C HIS A 68 15.05 -2.23 -28.81
N GLY A 69 16.27 -2.21 -28.24
CA GLY A 69 16.68 -1.23 -27.25
C GLY A 69 15.99 -1.37 -25.89
N VAL A 70 15.47 -2.55 -25.57
CA VAL A 70 14.83 -2.89 -24.29
C VAL A 70 15.90 -3.36 -23.30
N GLU A 71 15.87 -2.82 -22.08
CA GLU A 71 16.77 -3.25 -21.00
C GLU A 71 16.40 -4.65 -20.50
N ILE A 72 17.39 -5.39 -20.01
CA ILE A 72 17.19 -6.78 -19.60
C ILE A 72 17.80 -7.03 -18.22
N ALA A 73 17.06 -7.71 -17.36
CA ALA A 73 17.51 -8.26 -16.10
C ALA A 73 17.03 -9.71 -15.93
N GLY A 74 17.67 -10.47 -15.04
CA GLY A 74 17.26 -11.83 -14.69
C GLY A 74 16.13 -11.84 -13.66
N GLY A 75 15.27 -12.85 -13.72
CA GLY A 75 14.25 -13.15 -12.72
C GLY A 75 14.48 -14.51 -12.05
N ILE A 76 14.12 -14.63 -10.78
CA ILE A 76 14.09 -15.90 -10.05
C ILE A 76 12.82 -15.97 -9.20
N THR A 77 11.96 -16.95 -9.45
CA THR A 77 10.93 -17.40 -8.51
C THR A 77 11.38 -18.66 -7.80
N THR A 78 11.39 -18.62 -6.47
CA THR A 78 11.82 -19.75 -5.62
C THR A 78 10.69 -20.75 -5.40
N VAL A 79 10.33 -21.46 -6.47
CA VAL A 79 9.43 -22.62 -6.46
C VAL A 79 10.11 -23.84 -7.09
N THR A 80 9.84 -25.02 -6.57
CA THR A 80 10.45 -26.26 -7.04
C THR A 80 9.52 -27.45 -6.88
N PRO A 81 9.52 -28.37 -7.87
CA PRO A 81 8.90 -29.67 -7.68
C PRO A 81 9.67 -30.43 -6.59
N PRO A 82 9.10 -31.53 -6.07
CA PRO A 82 9.85 -32.51 -5.29
C PRO A 82 11.16 -32.88 -5.98
N LEU A 83 12.29 -32.76 -5.28
CA LEU A 83 13.61 -33.15 -5.81
C LEU A 83 13.93 -34.59 -5.44
N GLU A 84 13.48 -35.01 -4.26
CA GLU A 84 13.57 -36.37 -3.73
C GLU A 84 12.17 -36.95 -3.49
N LYS A 85 12.09 -38.28 -3.39
CA LYS A 85 10.81 -38.99 -3.25
C LYS A 85 10.02 -38.52 -2.02
N ASP A 86 10.70 -38.23 -0.92
CA ASP A 86 10.06 -37.88 0.35
C ASP A 86 9.60 -36.41 0.40
N ASP A 87 10.07 -35.58 -0.54
CA ASP A 87 9.70 -34.15 -0.61
C ASP A 87 8.20 -33.93 -0.89
N VAL A 88 7.52 -34.93 -1.47
CA VAL A 88 6.07 -34.91 -1.72
C VAL A 88 5.25 -34.78 -0.43
N THR A 89 5.82 -35.17 0.70
CA THR A 89 5.15 -35.12 2.02
C THR A 89 5.39 -33.80 2.76
N ARG A 90 6.31 -32.96 2.26
CA ARG A 90 6.65 -31.69 2.90
C ARG A 90 5.51 -30.69 2.71
N GLN A 91 5.11 -30.07 3.82
CA GLN A 91 4.06 -29.06 3.86
C GLN A 91 4.55 -27.73 3.28
N ARG A 92 4.56 -27.60 1.95
CA ARG A 92 5.01 -26.40 1.21
C ARG A 92 3.83 -25.80 0.45
N LEU A 93 3.47 -24.55 0.75
CA LEU A 93 2.49 -23.82 -0.05
C LEU A 93 3.09 -23.47 -1.42
N PHE A 94 2.29 -23.59 -2.47
CA PHE A 94 2.64 -23.22 -3.85
C PHE A 94 3.98 -23.78 -4.36
N GLN A 95 4.41 -24.93 -3.83
CA GLN A 95 5.72 -25.53 -4.15
C GLN A 95 6.93 -24.62 -3.84
N THR A 96 6.82 -23.66 -2.90
CA THR A 96 7.98 -22.88 -2.42
C THR A 96 9.06 -23.79 -1.84
N PHE A 97 10.32 -23.38 -1.85
CA PHE A 97 11.42 -24.19 -1.30
C PHE A 97 11.26 -24.46 0.21
N CYS A 98 11.71 -25.64 0.65
CA CYS A 98 11.96 -25.91 2.07
C CYS A 98 13.42 -25.54 2.38
N TYR A 99 13.64 -24.44 3.10
CA TYR A 99 15.00 -23.98 3.41
C TYR A 99 15.69 -24.71 4.57
N SER A 100 15.06 -25.74 5.11
CA SER A 100 15.67 -26.72 6.03
C SER A 100 16.05 -28.04 5.32
N ASN A 101 15.74 -28.19 4.02
CA ASN A 101 16.15 -29.34 3.24
C ASN A 101 17.42 -29.01 2.45
N GLU A 102 18.52 -29.75 2.69
CA GLU A 102 19.82 -29.48 2.08
C GLU A 102 19.84 -29.66 0.54
N ALA A 103 19.07 -30.61 -0.01
CA ALA A 103 18.96 -30.80 -1.46
C ALA A 103 18.34 -29.56 -2.13
N MET A 104 17.24 -29.04 -1.59
CA MET A 104 16.58 -27.81 -2.03
C MET A 104 17.47 -26.57 -1.83
N ARG A 105 18.20 -26.47 -0.71
CA ARG A 105 19.17 -25.37 -0.49
C ARG A 105 20.28 -25.39 -1.55
N THR A 106 20.83 -26.56 -1.86
CA THR A 106 21.84 -26.73 -2.91
C THR A 106 21.28 -26.41 -4.28
N TYR A 107 20.04 -26.81 -4.54
CA TYR A 107 19.36 -26.57 -5.80
C TYR A 107 19.09 -25.06 -6.03
N LEU A 108 18.74 -24.30 -4.98
CA LEU A 108 18.63 -22.85 -5.08
C LEU A 108 19.97 -22.19 -5.45
N LYS A 109 21.09 -22.61 -4.85
CA LYS A 109 22.41 -22.09 -5.24
C LYS A 109 22.69 -22.29 -6.73
N LYS A 110 22.33 -23.47 -7.26
CA LYS A 110 22.47 -23.77 -8.69
C LYS A 110 21.68 -22.78 -9.57
N ILE A 111 20.43 -22.50 -9.21
CA ILE A 111 19.57 -21.54 -9.93
C ILE A 111 20.16 -20.13 -9.89
N VAL A 112 20.61 -19.71 -8.71
CA VAL A 112 21.20 -18.38 -8.52
C VAL A 112 22.49 -18.22 -9.31
N THR A 113 23.40 -19.20 -9.24
CA THR A 113 24.66 -19.19 -10.01
C THR A 113 24.37 -19.14 -11.50
N TYR A 114 23.49 -20.00 -12.02
CA TYR A 114 23.12 -20.01 -13.44
C TYR A 114 22.56 -18.67 -13.90
N THR A 115 21.74 -18.01 -13.07
CA THR A 115 21.17 -16.71 -13.41
C THR A 115 22.22 -15.61 -13.39
N ALA A 116 23.10 -15.59 -12.38
CA ALA A 116 24.16 -14.58 -12.26
C ALA A 116 25.23 -14.67 -13.35
N GLU A 117 25.45 -15.85 -13.95
CA GLU A 117 26.31 -16.00 -15.13
C GLU A 117 25.73 -15.34 -16.40
N LEU A 118 24.41 -15.11 -16.44
CA LEU A 118 23.69 -14.61 -17.62
C LEU A 118 23.29 -13.13 -17.52
N PHE A 119 23.23 -12.56 -16.32
CA PHE A 119 22.71 -11.21 -16.07
C PHE A 119 23.53 -10.43 -15.03
N ASP A 120 23.64 -9.12 -15.24
CA ASP A 120 24.26 -8.18 -14.28
C ASP A 120 23.27 -7.58 -13.28
N GLU A 121 21.97 -7.82 -13.47
CA GLU A 121 20.90 -7.43 -12.55
C GLU A 121 19.93 -8.61 -12.41
N ILE A 122 19.54 -8.94 -11.18
CA ILE A 122 18.59 -10.01 -10.85
C ILE A 122 17.53 -9.47 -9.89
N ILE A 123 16.28 -9.85 -10.13
CA ILE A 123 15.19 -9.69 -9.15
C ILE A 123 14.73 -11.06 -8.63
N LEU A 124 14.56 -11.16 -7.32
CA LEU A 124 13.84 -12.25 -6.67
C LEU A 124 12.35 -11.90 -6.64
N ASP A 125 11.52 -12.80 -7.14
CA ASP A 125 10.07 -12.73 -7.03
C ASP A 125 9.59 -12.91 -5.58
N ASP A 126 8.35 -12.50 -5.29
CA ASP A 126 7.81 -12.46 -3.93
C ASP A 126 7.44 -13.83 -3.35
N PHE A 127 7.66 -14.92 -4.11
CA PHE A 127 7.68 -16.29 -3.61
C PHE A 127 8.94 -16.64 -2.80
N PHE A 128 9.85 -15.68 -2.60
CA PHE A 128 11.02 -15.77 -1.72
C PHE A 128 10.65 -15.74 -0.23
N PHE A 129 9.71 -16.60 0.16
CA PHE A 129 9.23 -16.77 1.54
C PHE A 129 9.22 -18.24 1.93
N THR A 130 8.95 -18.53 3.21
CA THR A 130 8.68 -19.89 3.66
C THR A 130 7.57 -19.96 4.69
N SER A 131 6.62 -20.85 4.43
CA SER A 131 5.58 -21.26 5.40
C SER A 131 5.80 -22.69 5.90
N CYS A 132 6.86 -23.37 5.44
CA CYS A 132 7.04 -24.80 5.62
C CYS A 132 7.14 -25.21 7.10
N THR A 133 6.34 -26.21 7.48
CA THR A 133 6.29 -26.76 8.84
C THR A 133 6.62 -28.26 8.90
N CYS A 134 7.41 -28.77 7.95
CA CYS A 134 7.82 -30.17 7.93
C CYS A 134 8.74 -30.54 9.11
N ASP A 135 9.02 -31.83 9.31
CA ASP A 135 9.82 -32.33 10.43
C ASP A 135 11.21 -31.71 10.53
N ASP A 136 11.86 -31.41 9.39
CA ASP A 136 13.16 -30.73 9.39
C ASP A 136 13.02 -29.30 9.94
N CYS A 137 12.00 -28.57 9.52
CA CYS A 137 11.69 -27.24 10.04
C CYS A 137 11.35 -27.30 11.53
N LEU A 138 10.61 -28.31 11.99
CA LEU A 138 10.27 -28.49 13.41
C LEU A 138 11.53 -28.74 14.26
N ARG A 139 12.43 -29.59 13.78
CA ARG A 139 13.71 -29.85 14.46
C ARG A 139 14.58 -28.60 14.52
N GLU A 140 14.72 -27.87 13.42
CA GLU A 140 15.54 -26.65 13.38
C GLU A 140 14.94 -25.46 14.13
N ARG A 141 13.61 -25.28 14.08
CA ARG A 141 12.89 -24.23 14.83
C ARG A 141 13.15 -24.37 16.32
N SER A 142 13.21 -25.61 16.81
CA SER A 142 13.39 -25.91 18.23
C SER A 142 12.30 -25.17 19.04
N ASN A 143 12.71 -24.29 19.97
CA ASN A 143 11.82 -23.54 20.85
C ASN A 143 11.47 -22.12 20.34
N LEU A 144 11.98 -21.69 19.18
CA LEU A 144 11.65 -20.38 18.62
C LEU A 144 10.20 -20.33 18.16
N SER A 145 9.58 -19.15 18.19
CA SER A 145 8.34 -18.93 17.44
C SER A 145 8.57 -19.13 15.93
N TRP A 146 7.49 -19.33 15.16
CA TRP A 146 7.59 -19.43 13.70
C TRP A 146 8.17 -18.16 13.09
N ALA A 147 7.71 -16.98 13.52
CA ALA A 147 8.23 -15.71 13.03
C ALA A 147 9.74 -15.55 13.28
N GLU A 148 10.21 -15.87 14.48
CA GLU A 148 11.66 -15.80 14.82
C GLU A 148 12.48 -16.78 14.00
N PHE A 149 12.02 -18.03 13.87
CA PHE A 149 12.71 -19.05 13.07
C PHE A 149 12.76 -18.67 11.60
N ARG A 150 11.62 -18.32 11.00
CA ARG A 150 11.51 -17.97 9.58
C ARG A 150 12.33 -16.72 9.26
N SER A 151 12.31 -15.70 10.13
CA SER A 151 13.15 -14.50 9.99
C SER A 151 14.64 -14.85 9.97
N LYS A 152 15.13 -15.61 10.97
CA LYS A 152 16.54 -16.04 11.01
C LYS A 152 16.91 -16.89 9.80
N LYS A 153 16.03 -17.83 9.42
CA LYS A 153 16.24 -18.72 8.28
C LYS A 153 16.32 -17.94 6.97
N MET A 154 15.43 -16.99 6.73
CA MET A 154 15.40 -16.26 5.46
C MET A 154 16.51 -15.21 5.34
N ILE A 155 17.05 -14.70 6.46
CA ILE A 155 18.29 -13.91 6.46
C ILE A 155 19.48 -14.80 6.03
N ASP A 156 19.62 -15.99 6.62
CA ASP A 156 20.64 -16.97 6.20
C ASP A 156 20.52 -17.35 4.72
N VAL A 157 19.29 -17.62 4.26
CA VAL A 157 19.03 -17.98 2.86
C VAL A 157 19.40 -16.83 1.93
N ALA A 158 19.00 -15.59 2.24
CA ALA A 158 19.36 -14.42 1.45
C ALA A 158 20.88 -14.26 1.34
N GLU A 159 21.62 -14.37 2.44
CA GLU A 159 23.07 -14.22 2.42
C GLU A 159 23.78 -15.39 1.71
N ASN A 160 23.49 -16.61 2.15
CA ASN A 160 24.32 -17.79 1.85
C ASN A 160 23.84 -18.59 0.64
N LEU A 161 22.57 -18.45 0.23
CA LEU A 161 22.02 -19.16 -0.93
C LEU A 161 21.76 -18.22 -2.12
N VAL A 162 21.60 -16.92 -1.89
CA VAL A 162 21.40 -15.93 -2.96
C VAL A 162 22.63 -15.05 -3.15
N LEU A 163 22.93 -14.15 -2.20
CA LEU A 163 23.90 -13.07 -2.42
C LEU A 163 25.32 -13.59 -2.65
N LYS A 164 25.82 -14.50 -1.78
CA LYS A 164 27.18 -15.07 -1.94
C LYS A 164 27.33 -15.86 -3.24
N PRO A 165 26.44 -16.81 -3.59
CA PRO A 165 26.53 -17.53 -4.87
C PRO A 165 26.42 -16.61 -6.09
N ALA A 166 25.54 -15.61 -6.06
CA ALA A 166 25.41 -14.66 -7.16
C ALA A 166 26.69 -13.85 -7.37
N LYS A 167 27.25 -13.28 -6.30
CA LYS A 167 28.50 -12.48 -6.35
C LYS A 167 29.72 -13.32 -6.70
N LEU A 168 29.73 -14.61 -6.35
CA LEU A 168 30.81 -15.53 -6.76
C LEU A 168 30.78 -15.78 -8.27
N ALA A 169 29.60 -15.94 -8.85
CA ALA A 169 29.43 -16.15 -10.29
C ALA A 169 29.68 -14.86 -11.10
N ASN A 170 29.19 -13.73 -10.60
CA ASN A 170 29.35 -12.42 -11.20
C ASN A 170 29.58 -11.36 -10.10
N PRO A 171 30.82 -10.92 -9.85
CA PRO A 171 31.13 -9.94 -8.81
C PRO A 171 30.40 -8.60 -8.94
N SER A 172 29.97 -8.22 -10.16
CA SER A 172 29.23 -6.99 -10.43
C SER A 172 27.72 -7.11 -10.37
N VAL A 173 27.16 -8.32 -10.20
CA VAL A 173 25.71 -8.54 -10.24
C VAL A 173 25.00 -7.73 -9.17
N LYS A 174 23.90 -7.06 -9.52
CA LYS A 174 23.02 -6.39 -8.57
C LYS A 174 21.82 -7.28 -8.28
N VAL A 175 21.47 -7.44 -7.01
CA VAL A 175 20.35 -8.30 -6.60
C VAL A 175 19.29 -7.47 -5.91
N THR A 176 18.05 -7.61 -6.38
CA THR A 176 16.86 -6.96 -5.85
C THR A 176 15.94 -8.00 -5.20
N ILE A 177 15.42 -7.70 -4.02
CA ILE A 177 14.38 -8.51 -3.36
C ILE A 177 13.01 -7.85 -3.56
N LYS A 178 12.03 -8.59 -4.13
CA LYS A 178 10.63 -8.15 -4.15
C LYS A 178 9.94 -8.50 -2.82
N TYR A 179 9.25 -7.53 -2.24
CA TYR A 179 8.35 -7.72 -1.12
C TYR A 179 6.89 -7.80 -1.61
N PRO A 180 6.08 -8.76 -1.13
CA PRO A 180 4.72 -8.95 -1.60
C PRO A 180 3.72 -7.89 -1.11
N ASN A 181 2.52 -7.86 -1.67
CA ASN A 181 1.43 -6.97 -1.29
C ASN A 181 0.86 -7.15 0.15
N TRP A 182 1.23 -8.21 0.89
CA TRP A 182 0.69 -8.55 2.22
C TRP A 182 1.62 -8.15 3.38
N ARG A 183 1.96 -6.87 3.54
CA ARG A 183 2.95 -6.38 4.53
C ARG A 183 2.74 -6.91 5.97
N GLU A 184 1.49 -6.99 6.41
CA GLU A 184 1.07 -7.51 7.71
C GLU A 184 1.55 -8.94 7.97
N SER A 185 1.75 -9.76 6.94
CA SER A 185 2.12 -11.17 7.06
C SER A 185 3.61 -11.45 6.88
N TYR A 186 4.45 -10.43 6.61
CA TYR A 186 5.89 -10.59 6.32
C TYR A 186 6.65 -11.37 7.39
N HIS A 187 6.43 -11.02 8.66
CA HIS A 187 7.15 -11.61 9.78
C HIS A 187 6.77 -13.08 9.99
N GLU A 188 5.57 -13.48 9.58
CA GLU A 188 5.12 -14.86 9.62
C GLU A 188 5.69 -15.71 8.49
N THR A 189 6.30 -15.14 7.45
CA THR A 189 6.80 -15.91 6.30
C THR A 189 8.30 -15.68 6.00
N GLY A 190 8.96 -14.85 6.82
CA GLY A 190 10.41 -14.66 6.79
C GLY A 190 10.88 -13.46 5.99
N TYR A 191 10.00 -12.56 5.59
CA TYR A 191 10.40 -11.23 5.13
C TYR A 191 10.75 -10.35 6.33
N VAL A 192 11.92 -9.71 6.26
CA VAL A 192 12.48 -8.89 7.35
C VAL A 192 12.89 -7.52 6.82
N PRO A 193 11.92 -6.61 6.55
CA PRO A 193 12.21 -5.29 5.98
C PRO A 193 13.10 -4.40 6.84
N LYS A 194 13.28 -4.72 8.13
CA LYS A 194 14.25 -4.03 9.00
C LYS A 194 15.71 -4.35 8.67
N ILE A 195 15.99 -5.52 8.07
CA ILE A 195 17.35 -6.05 7.88
C ILE A 195 17.66 -6.25 6.40
N GLN A 196 16.84 -7.02 5.70
CA GLN A 196 17.07 -7.45 4.32
C GLN A 196 17.35 -6.28 3.36
N PRO A 197 16.70 -5.11 3.43
CA PRO A 197 17.02 -4.01 2.50
C PRO A 197 18.46 -3.53 2.57
N SER A 198 19.17 -3.74 3.68
CA SER A 198 20.61 -3.43 3.79
C SER A 198 21.52 -4.50 3.18
N MET A 199 20.99 -5.72 2.98
CA MET A 199 21.70 -6.85 2.38
C MET A 199 21.65 -6.83 0.84
N PHE A 200 20.55 -6.34 0.27
CA PHE A 200 20.30 -6.28 -1.17
C PHE A 200 20.62 -4.90 -1.75
N ASP A 201 20.96 -4.86 -3.04
CA ASP A 201 21.28 -3.61 -3.75
C ASP A 201 20.04 -2.69 -3.83
N LYS A 202 18.87 -3.29 -4.08
CA LYS A 202 17.56 -2.63 -4.14
C LYS A 202 16.46 -3.51 -3.53
N ILE A 203 15.30 -2.92 -3.31
CA ILE A 203 14.06 -3.64 -3.03
C ILE A 203 13.06 -3.39 -4.16
N TYR A 204 12.00 -4.19 -4.21
CA TYR A 204 10.87 -4.02 -5.14
C TYR A 204 9.57 -4.30 -4.39
N THR A 205 8.44 -3.80 -4.88
CA THR A 205 7.16 -3.87 -4.16
C THR A 205 6.06 -4.49 -5.00
N GLY A 206 5.36 -5.49 -4.44
CA GLY A 206 4.10 -6.02 -4.95
C GLY A 206 2.96 -5.05 -4.64
N THR A 207 2.22 -4.67 -5.67
CA THR A 207 1.12 -3.69 -5.60
C THR A 207 -0.22 -4.29 -6.06
N GLU A 208 -0.28 -5.61 -6.17
CA GLU A 208 -1.48 -6.36 -6.54
C GLU A 208 -2.58 -6.11 -5.49
N THR A 209 -3.75 -5.65 -5.91
CA THR A 209 -4.92 -5.50 -5.02
C THR A 209 -6.11 -6.30 -5.52
N ARG A 210 -6.16 -6.57 -6.84
CA ARG A 210 -7.20 -7.37 -7.51
C ARG A 210 -8.60 -6.88 -7.16
N ASN A 211 -9.64 -7.68 -7.38
CA ASN A 211 -10.97 -7.37 -6.87
C ASN A 211 -11.04 -7.64 -5.36
N THR A 212 -11.13 -6.58 -4.56
CA THR A 212 -11.16 -6.64 -3.09
C THR A 212 -12.26 -7.52 -2.53
N ALA A 213 -13.46 -7.51 -3.12
CA ALA A 213 -14.62 -8.23 -2.58
C ALA A 213 -14.68 -9.73 -2.97
N HIS A 214 -13.91 -10.14 -3.97
CA HIS A 214 -13.98 -11.49 -4.55
C HIS A 214 -12.64 -12.22 -4.52
N THR A 215 -11.71 -11.77 -3.69
CA THR A 215 -10.40 -12.42 -3.49
C THR A 215 -10.16 -12.68 -2.00
N ASP A 216 -9.34 -13.68 -1.73
CA ASP A 216 -9.01 -14.20 -0.40
C ASP A 216 -8.06 -13.29 0.39
N GLN A 217 -7.32 -12.41 -0.29
CA GLN A 217 -6.39 -11.48 0.35
C GLN A 217 -7.05 -10.24 0.94
N HIS A 218 -8.31 -9.94 0.57
CA HIS A 218 -9.08 -8.79 1.09
C HIS A 218 -8.37 -7.41 0.99
N LEU A 219 -7.61 -7.19 -0.08
CA LEU A 219 -6.76 -6.00 -0.24
C LEU A 219 -7.54 -4.80 -0.80
N PRO A 220 -7.65 -3.67 -0.08
CA PRO A 220 -8.30 -2.48 -0.60
C PRO A 220 -7.49 -1.83 -1.71
N ARG A 221 -8.17 -1.08 -2.58
CA ARG A 221 -7.56 -0.51 -3.80
C ARG A 221 -6.41 0.45 -3.48
N TYR A 222 -6.54 1.26 -2.42
CA TYR A 222 -5.51 2.24 -2.00
C TYR A 222 -4.15 1.61 -1.65
N LEU A 223 -4.12 0.31 -1.33
CA LEU A 223 -2.91 -0.41 -0.97
C LEU A 223 -1.81 -0.27 -2.03
N SER A 224 -2.15 -0.27 -3.33
CA SER A 224 -1.18 -0.10 -4.43
C SER A 224 -0.36 1.19 -4.30
N TYR A 225 -0.92 2.25 -3.69
CA TYR A 225 -0.20 3.46 -3.34
C TYR A 225 0.48 3.34 -1.98
N SER A 226 -0.25 2.94 -0.94
CA SER A 226 0.22 3.00 0.45
C SER A 226 1.42 2.08 0.70
N ILE A 227 1.45 0.87 0.13
CA ILE A 227 2.57 -0.06 0.30
C ILE A 227 3.82 0.42 -0.42
N MET A 228 3.68 1.07 -1.58
CA MET A 228 4.79 1.72 -2.27
C MET A 228 5.41 2.81 -1.40
N ARG A 229 4.57 3.63 -0.74
CA ARG A 229 5.03 4.66 0.19
C ARG A 229 5.73 4.05 1.41
N TYR A 230 5.14 3.03 2.02
CA TYR A 230 5.75 2.31 3.14
C TYR A 230 7.14 1.77 2.76
N MET A 231 7.25 1.08 1.63
CA MET A 231 8.52 0.49 1.19
C MET A 231 9.54 1.54 0.75
N GLU A 232 9.11 2.71 0.25
CA GLU A 232 10.01 3.86 0.02
C GLU A 232 10.61 4.37 1.34
N HIS A 233 9.86 4.37 2.45
CA HIS A 233 10.44 4.69 3.78
C HIS A 233 11.32 3.57 4.33
N VAL A 234 11.06 2.31 3.98
CA VAL A 234 11.92 1.18 4.34
C VAL A 234 13.29 1.25 3.66
N ALA A 235 13.35 1.68 2.38
CA ALA A 235 14.60 1.82 1.64
C ALA A 235 14.59 3.06 0.73
N PRO A 236 14.76 4.27 1.29
CA PRO A 236 14.66 5.52 0.54
C PRO A 236 15.57 5.56 -0.68
N GLY A 237 14.99 5.89 -1.84
CA GLY A 237 15.66 5.93 -3.15
C GLY A 237 16.05 4.57 -3.73
N ARG A 238 15.78 3.47 -3.02
CA ARG A 238 16.14 2.10 -3.42
C ARG A 238 14.94 1.17 -3.61
N ASN A 239 13.71 1.67 -3.46
CA ASN A 239 12.53 0.97 -3.94
C ASN A 239 12.44 1.09 -5.48
N GLY A 240 12.70 -0.03 -6.16
CA GLY A 240 12.82 -0.10 -7.61
C GLY A 240 11.51 0.15 -8.35
N GLY A 241 10.37 -0.22 -7.77
CA GLY A 241 9.10 -0.04 -8.44
C GLY A 241 7.96 -0.86 -7.86
N GLY A 242 6.80 -0.74 -8.52
CA GLY A 242 5.61 -1.53 -8.24
C GLY A 242 5.40 -2.61 -9.28
N TRP A 243 4.86 -3.74 -8.86
CA TRP A 243 4.62 -4.93 -9.69
C TRP A 243 3.18 -5.36 -9.48
N PHE A 244 2.45 -5.66 -10.56
CA PHE A 244 1.10 -6.19 -10.43
C PHE A 244 0.68 -7.13 -11.56
N ASP A 245 -0.33 -7.97 -11.29
CA ASP A 245 -0.85 -8.98 -12.20
C ASP A 245 -2.26 -8.67 -12.73
N THR A 246 -2.67 -9.42 -13.76
CA THR A 246 -4.00 -9.35 -14.38
C THR A 246 -5.05 -10.24 -13.70
N TYR A 247 -4.69 -10.94 -12.62
CA TYR A 247 -5.53 -11.97 -12.03
C TYR A 247 -6.65 -11.36 -11.18
N SER A 248 -7.82 -11.98 -11.27
CA SER A 248 -9.02 -11.59 -10.52
C SER A 248 -9.38 -10.09 -10.62
N CYS A 249 -9.12 -9.48 -11.78
CA CYS A 249 -9.39 -8.07 -12.07
C CYS A 249 -10.69 -7.91 -12.88
N TRP A 250 -11.82 -7.94 -12.19
CA TRP A 250 -13.15 -7.71 -12.76
C TRP A 250 -13.87 -6.67 -11.89
N PRO A 251 -14.11 -5.42 -12.31
CA PRO A 251 -14.02 -4.84 -13.67
C PRO A 251 -12.60 -4.44 -14.11
N ILE A 252 -12.47 -3.86 -15.31
CA ILE A 252 -11.18 -3.43 -15.88
C ILE A 252 -10.43 -2.44 -14.98
N ASP A 253 -11.15 -1.55 -14.31
CA ASP A 253 -10.60 -0.60 -13.35
C ASP A 253 -9.88 -1.31 -12.20
N CYS A 254 -10.25 -2.56 -11.88
CA CYS A 254 -9.49 -3.36 -10.93
C CYS A 254 -8.02 -3.53 -11.33
N TYR A 255 -7.74 -3.68 -12.62
CA TYR A 255 -6.36 -3.75 -13.09
C TYR A 255 -5.74 -2.37 -13.21
N LEU A 256 -6.50 -1.42 -13.77
CA LEU A 256 -5.97 -0.11 -14.09
C LEU A 256 -5.57 0.69 -12.84
N GLU A 257 -6.36 0.65 -11.76
CA GLU A 257 -5.98 1.40 -10.56
C GLU A 257 -4.76 0.82 -9.84
N GLN A 258 -4.41 -0.46 -10.05
CA GLN A 258 -3.09 -0.96 -9.60
C GLN A 258 -1.99 -0.16 -10.28
N GLY A 259 -2.10 0.05 -11.60
CA GLY A 259 -1.17 0.90 -12.35
C GLY A 259 -1.22 2.37 -11.93
N TYR A 260 -2.41 2.92 -11.71
CA TYR A 260 -2.59 4.34 -11.40
C TYR A 260 -2.00 4.71 -10.04
N LEU A 261 -2.37 3.95 -9.03
CA LEU A 261 -2.01 4.20 -7.64
C LEU A 261 -0.53 3.91 -7.42
N THR A 262 0.01 2.89 -8.08
CA THR A 262 1.44 2.67 -8.17
C THR A 262 2.13 3.88 -8.81
N ALA A 263 1.67 4.40 -9.96
CA ALA A 263 2.29 5.59 -10.59
C ALA A 263 2.23 6.85 -9.70
N LEU A 264 1.10 7.10 -9.03
CA LEU A 264 0.93 8.25 -8.13
C LEU A 264 1.88 8.21 -6.92
N SER A 265 2.36 7.03 -6.53
CA SER A 265 3.38 6.85 -5.48
C SER A 265 4.82 7.22 -5.91
N ARG A 266 5.02 7.53 -7.20
CA ARG A 266 6.31 7.85 -7.88
C ARG A 266 7.34 6.72 -7.92
N PRO A 267 7.03 5.59 -8.58
CA PRO A 267 7.95 4.47 -8.71
C PRO A 267 9.06 4.79 -9.73
N GLN A 268 10.18 4.06 -9.69
CA GLN A 268 11.15 4.10 -10.80
C GLN A 268 10.71 3.20 -11.96
N GLU A 269 10.04 2.09 -11.64
CA GLU A 269 9.56 1.07 -12.59
C GLU A 269 8.10 0.67 -12.28
N ILE A 270 7.33 0.42 -13.34
CA ILE A 270 6.00 -0.19 -13.28
C ILE A 270 6.08 -1.53 -14.00
N THR A 271 5.97 -2.64 -13.27
CA THR A 271 6.13 -4.01 -13.80
C THR A 271 4.80 -4.71 -13.97
N LEU A 272 4.55 -5.19 -15.20
CA LEU A 272 3.38 -5.99 -15.55
C LEU A 272 3.73 -7.48 -15.46
N PHE A 273 2.95 -8.22 -14.67
CA PHE A 273 3.03 -9.67 -14.59
C PHE A 273 1.85 -10.30 -15.33
N GLN A 274 2.07 -11.20 -16.29
CA GLN A 274 3.34 -11.65 -16.86
C GLN A 274 3.20 -11.84 -18.37
N TRP A 275 4.31 -11.81 -19.12
CA TRP A 275 4.33 -11.78 -20.59
C TRP A 275 3.26 -12.65 -21.26
N GLY A 276 3.15 -13.92 -20.87
CA GLY A 276 2.20 -14.89 -21.45
C GLY A 276 0.72 -14.55 -21.25
N ASP A 277 0.40 -13.67 -20.30
CA ASP A 277 -0.97 -13.23 -19.99
C ASP A 277 -1.30 -11.85 -20.58
N LEU A 278 -0.35 -11.14 -21.19
CA LEU A 278 -0.54 -9.74 -21.63
C LEU A 278 -0.96 -9.59 -23.10
N PHE A 279 -0.64 -10.56 -23.96
CA PHE A 279 -1.01 -10.51 -25.38
C PHE A 279 -2.54 -10.56 -25.56
N GLU A 280 -3.08 -9.62 -26.35
CA GLU A 280 -4.53 -9.45 -26.56
C GLU A 280 -5.36 -9.34 -25.27
N ASN A 281 -4.72 -8.96 -24.16
CA ASN A 281 -5.41 -8.82 -22.88
C ASN A 281 -6.16 -7.49 -22.80
N ARG A 282 -7.49 -7.56 -22.72
CA ARG A 282 -8.38 -6.40 -22.62
C ARG A 282 -8.02 -5.42 -21.50
N LEU A 283 -7.39 -5.89 -20.42
CA LEU A 283 -7.04 -5.09 -19.25
C LEU A 283 -5.82 -4.18 -19.53
N VAL A 284 -4.89 -4.66 -20.34
CA VAL A 284 -3.60 -4.01 -20.61
C VAL A 284 -3.75 -2.88 -21.63
N THR A 285 -4.63 -3.06 -22.62
CA THR A 285 -4.83 -2.13 -23.74
C THR A 285 -5.03 -0.65 -23.34
N PRO A 286 -5.88 -0.29 -22.36
CA PRO A 286 -6.07 1.12 -21.98
C PRO A 286 -4.99 1.65 -21.02
N LEU A 287 -4.09 0.81 -20.50
CA LEU A 287 -3.13 1.20 -19.47
C LEU A 287 -2.15 2.26 -19.99
N GLY A 288 -1.53 2.07 -21.15
CA GLY A 288 -0.52 3.02 -21.66
C GLY A 288 -1.07 4.43 -21.90
N MET A 289 -2.33 4.54 -22.32
CA MET A 289 -3.03 5.83 -22.47
C MET A 289 -3.14 6.56 -21.11
N GLN A 290 -3.51 5.83 -20.06
CA GLN A 290 -3.70 6.39 -18.73
C GLN A 290 -2.35 6.69 -18.04
N LEU A 291 -1.35 5.82 -18.22
CA LEU A 291 0.03 6.09 -17.82
C LEU A 291 0.58 7.35 -18.51
N SER A 292 0.22 7.62 -19.77
CA SER A 292 0.59 8.85 -20.45
C SER A 292 -0.04 10.10 -19.82
N LYS A 293 -1.29 10.00 -19.33
CA LYS A 293 -1.92 11.11 -18.58
C LYS A 293 -1.21 11.33 -17.24
N LEU A 294 -0.93 10.24 -16.53
CA LEU A 294 -0.25 10.27 -15.23
C LEU A 294 1.18 10.81 -15.36
N ASP A 295 1.96 10.40 -16.36
CA ASP A 295 3.32 10.91 -16.58
C ASP A 295 3.34 12.44 -16.76
N ARG A 296 2.35 13.01 -17.45
CA ARG A 296 2.20 14.47 -17.58
C ARG A 296 1.87 15.17 -16.26
N ILE A 297 1.07 14.54 -15.40
CA ILE A 297 0.79 15.03 -14.05
C ILE A 297 2.07 14.94 -13.20
N LEU A 298 2.75 13.78 -13.24
CA LEU A 298 3.95 13.51 -12.45
C LEU A 298 5.13 14.43 -12.78
N ASN A 299 5.17 15.00 -13.99
CA ASN A 299 6.12 16.05 -14.37
C ASN A 299 5.99 17.36 -13.57
N GLN A 300 4.86 17.57 -12.91
CA GLN A 300 4.52 18.83 -12.25
C GLN A 300 4.38 18.69 -10.72
N VAL A 301 4.15 17.47 -10.22
CA VAL A 301 4.02 17.20 -8.78
C VAL A 301 5.35 16.86 -8.12
N GLY A 302 5.43 17.05 -6.80
CA GLY A 302 6.62 16.83 -5.98
C GLY A 302 6.77 15.39 -5.49
N THR A 303 7.35 15.21 -4.31
CA THR A 303 7.43 13.93 -3.60
C THR A 303 6.13 13.71 -2.83
N PRO A 304 5.54 12.49 -2.82
CA PRO A 304 4.30 12.26 -2.09
C PRO A 304 4.49 12.50 -0.60
N CYS A 305 3.46 13.03 0.04
CA CYS A 305 3.41 13.30 1.46
C CYS A 305 1.97 13.18 1.97
N GLY A 306 1.80 13.27 3.28
CA GLY A 306 0.47 13.20 3.89
C GLY A 306 0.57 13.01 5.39
N THR A 307 -0.50 12.51 5.99
CA THR A 307 -0.59 12.22 7.41
C THR A 307 0.10 10.88 7.71
N PRO A 308 1.12 10.85 8.56
CA PRO A 308 1.81 9.61 8.88
C PRO A 308 0.92 8.57 9.54
N VAL A 309 0.96 7.33 9.03
CA VAL A 309 0.41 6.15 9.71
C VAL A 309 1.57 5.33 10.23
N TYR A 310 1.69 5.20 11.55
CA TYR A 310 2.81 4.49 12.13
C TYR A 310 2.58 2.97 12.11
N LEU A 311 3.32 2.28 11.25
CA LEU A 311 3.27 0.83 11.07
C LEU A 311 4.65 0.24 11.36
N PRO A 312 5.01 -0.06 12.63
CA PRO A 312 6.32 -0.60 12.97
C PRO A 312 6.69 -1.84 12.15
N TYR A 313 7.98 -2.11 11.97
CA TYR A 313 8.41 -3.38 11.37
C TYR A 313 7.80 -4.58 12.09
N ALA A 314 7.38 -5.59 11.32
CA ALA A 314 6.76 -6.82 11.83
C ALA A 314 5.48 -6.57 12.67
N SER A 315 4.72 -5.54 12.32
CA SER A 315 3.42 -5.22 12.94
C SER A 315 2.24 -5.76 12.13
N ASP A 316 1.16 -6.04 12.84
CA ASP A 316 -0.15 -6.47 12.35
C ASP A 316 -1.23 -6.00 13.34
N GLY A 317 -2.49 -6.01 12.91
CA GLY A 317 -3.64 -5.57 13.70
C GLY A 317 -4.37 -4.41 13.02
N GLU A 318 -5.69 -4.52 12.90
CA GLU A 318 -6.53 -3.62 12.08
C GLU A 318 -5.99 -3.46 10.64
N ASN A 319 -5.56 -4.57 10.05
CA ASN A 319 -4.91 -4.58 8.73
C ASN A 319 -5.77 -3.85 7.68
N HIS A 320 -5.16 -2.91 6.96
CA HIS A 320 -5.75 -2.12 5.87
C HIS A 320 -6.81 -1.08 6.26
N ILE A 321 -6.97 -0.74 7.55
CA ILE A 321 -7.87 0.36 7.94
C ILE A 321 -7.43 1.69 7.30
N GLU A 322 -6.12 1.92 7.21
CA GLU A 322 -5.51 3.04 6.52
C GLU A 322 -5.84 3.06 5.02
N ASP A 323 -5.90 1.88 4.38
CA ASP A 323 -6.22 1.80 2.96
C ASP A 323 -7.70 2.10 2.71
N HIS A 324 -8.60 1.60 3.56
CA HIS A 324 -10.02 1.92 3.49
C HIS A 324 -10.30 3.42 3.66
N LEU A 325 -9.68 4.04 4.67
CA LEU A 325 -9.78 5.47 4.91
C LEU A 325 -9.08 6.30 3.81
N GLY A 326 -7.98 5.79 3.24
CA GLY A 326 -7.28 6.37 2.10
C GLY A 326 -8.17 6.48 0.86
N MET A 327 -8.97 5.42 0.58
CA MET A 327 -10.01 5.44 -0.46
C MET A 327 -11.08 6.51 -0.25
N HIS A 328 -11.19 7.02 0.98
CA HIS A 328 -12.12 8.07 1.38
C HIS A 328 -11.44 9.42 1.59
N GLY A 329 -10.27 9.66 1.02
CA GLY A 329 -9.73 11.01 0.87
C GLY A 329 -8.84 11.48 2.01
N ILE A 330 -8.38 10.55 2.86
CA ILE A 330 -7.33 10.84 3.84
C ILE A 330 -5.98 10.52 3.19
N PRO A 331 -5.09 11.50 3.02
CA PRO A 331 -3.81 11.29 2.35
C PRO A 331 -2.82 10.66 3.32
N PHE A 332 -2.83 9.34 3.45
CA PHE A 332 -1.94 8.65 4.38
C PHE A 332 -0.54 8.44 3.81
N GLU A 333 0.45 8.58 4.69
CA GLU A 333 1.86 8.29 4.41
C GLU A 333 2.32 7.23 5.42
N PRO A 334 2.21 5.93 5.12
CA PRO A 334 2.61 4.88 6.05
C PRO A 334 4.13 4.88 6.27
N VAL A 335 4.56 4.77 7.52
CA VAL A 335 5.98 4.85 7.93
C VAL A 335 6.35 3.75 8.93
N PRO A 336 7.54 3.11 8.80
CA PRO A 336 8.02 2.10 9.75
C PRO A 336 8.66 2.69 11.02
N ASP A 337 9.09 3.95 10.95
CA ASP A 337 9.73 4.68 12.05
C ASP A 337 8.79 5.76 12.62
N PHE A 338 8.84 5.98 13.94
CA PHE A 338 7.89 6.87 14.60
C PHE A 338 8.10 8.33 14.18
N PRO A 339 7.09 9.00 13.59
CA PRO A 339 7.23 10.31 12.94
C PRO A 339 7.19 11.47 13.96
N THR A 340 8.27 11.61 14.74
CA THR A 340 8.35 12.51 15.90
C THR A 340 8.09 14.00 15.59
N ASN A 341 8.28 14.42 14.35
CA ASN A 341 8.15 15.82 13.91
C ASN A 341 6.88 16.10 13.10
N ALA A 342 5.95 15.14 13.02
CA ALA A 342 4.68 15.34 12.33
C ALA A 342 3.73 16.23 13.14
N GLU A 343 2.83 16.94 12.46
CA GLU A 343 1.78 17.74 13.09
C GLU A 343 0.65 16.86 13.61
N ASN A 344 0.32 15.82 12.84
CA ASN A 344 -0.66 14.81 13.16
C ASN A 344 -0.15 13.40 12.86
N ILE A 345 -0.68 12.40 13.56
CA ILE A 345 -0.32 10.98 13.37
C ILE A 345 -1.56 10.09 13.50
N PHE A 346 -1.56 8.97 12.78
CA PHE A 346 -2.54 7.90 12.95
C PHE A 346 -1.89 6.66 13.58
N LEU A 347 -2.47 6.18 14.69
CA LEU A 347 -2.03 4.98 15.38
C LEU A 347 -3.17 3.96 15.41
N THR A 348 -2.95 2.82 14.77
CA THR A 348 -3.84 1.66 14.78
C THR A 348 -3.31 0.61 15.74
N GLN A 349 -4.02 -0.50 15.92
CA GLN A 349 -3.56 -1.64 16.73
C GLN A 349 -2.13 -2.09 16.34
N ALA A 350 -1.74 -1.99 15.06
CA ALA A 350 -0.40 -2.31 14.59
C ALA A 350 0.72 -1.52 15.31
N ALA A 351 0.45 -0.29 15.75
CA ALA A 351 1.42 0.52 16.48
C ALA A 351 1.82 -0.09 17.83
N LEU A 352 1.00 -0.97 18.42
CA LEU A 352 1.31 -1.69 19.67
C LEU A 352 2.45 -2.70 19.53
N LYS A 353 2.91 -2.98 18.30
CA LYS A 353 4.12 -3.76 18.08
C LYS A 353 5.36 -3.08 18.68
N ASP A 354 5.36 -1.76 18.75
CA ASP A 354 6.41 -0.97 19.36
C ASP A 354 6.21 -0.92 20.89
N PRO A 355 7.11 -1.52 21.69
CA PRO A 355 6.95 -1.57 23.14
C PRO A 355 7.00 -0.19 23.80
N ASP A 356 7.57 0.81 23.12
CA ASP A 356 7.73 2.18 23.63
C ASP A 356 6.62 3.13 23.13
N ILE A 357 5.57 2.61 22.48
CA ILE A 357 4.57 3.43 21.79
C ILE A 357 3.84 4.42 22.72
N LEU A 358 3.55 4.04 23.97
CA LEU A 358 2.88 4.94 24.92
C LEU A 358 3.76 6.11 25.33
N GLN A 359 5.06 5.87 25.50
CA GLN A 359 6.02 6.93 25.80
C GLN A 359 6.14 7.89 24.61
N LYS A 360 6.18 7.35 23.38
CA LYS A 360 6.23 8.13 22.14
C LYS A 360 4.97 8.96 21.94
N LEU A 361 3.79 8.38 22.17
CA LEU A 361 2.50 9.08 22.15
C LEU A 361 2.46 10.21 23.18
N GLU A 362 2.86 9.96 24.42
CA GLU A 362 2.92 10.99 25.46
C GLU A 362 3.83 12.16 25.04
N ALA A 363 5.05 11.85 24.58
CA ALA A 363 5.99 12.86 24.13
C ALA A 363 5.45 13.68 22.95
N PHE A 364 4.78 13.01 21.99
CA PHE A 364 4.14 13.64 20.84
C PHE A 364 3.02 14.60 21.26
N LEU A 365 2.11 14.15 22.12
CA LEU A 365 1.00 14.98 22.63
C LEU A 365 1.51 16.16 23.46
N ARG A 366 2.50 15.97 24.34
CA ARG A 366 3.09 17.06 25.14
C ARG A 366 3.72 18.16 24.27
N LYS A 367 4.23 17.81 23.09
CA LYS A 367 4.78 18.76 22.11
C LYS A 367 3.71 19.56 21.36
N GLY A 368 2.43 19.17 21.46
CA GLY A 368 1.32 19.82 20.77
C GLY A 368 0.82 19.07 19.55
N GLY A 369 1.30 17.85 19.30
CA GLY A 369 0.83 17.04 18.17
C GLY A 369 -0.63 16.61 18.31
N THR A 370 -1.27 16.31 17.18
CA THR A 370 -2.62 15.75 17.10
C THR A 370 -2.56 14.26 16.76
N ALA A 371 -2.83 13.38 17.73
CA ALA A 371 -2.87 11.95 17.48
C ALA A 371 -4.32 11.51 17.25
N VAL A 372 -4.55 10.72 16.21
CA VAL A 372 -5.78 9.94 16.06
C VAL A 372 -5.45 8.49 16.33
N VAL A 373 -6.20 7.85 17.22
CA VAL A 373 -6.06 6.44 17.54
C VAL A 373 -7.36 5.70 17.29
N THR A 374 -7.27 4.44 16.90
CA THR A 374 -8.44 3.57 16.76
C THR A 374 -8.88 2.98 18.10
N THR A 375 -10.09 2.42 18.15
CA THR A 375 -10.51 1.58 19.27
C THR A 375 -9.68 0.31 19.39
N GLY A 376 -9.17 -0.27 18.28
CA GLY A 376 -8.25 -1.39 18.31
C GLY A 376 -6.92 -1.05 19.00
N PHE A 377 -6.34 0.13 18.75
CA PHE A 377 -5.15 0.60 19.48
C PHE A 377 -5.45 0.77 20.98
N ALA A 378 -6.49 1.53 21.30
CA ALA A 378 -6.75 1.96 22.67
C ALA A 378 -7.25 0.83 23.58
N SER A 379 -8.06 -0.10 23.07
CA SER A 379 -8.64 -1.20 23.85
C SER A 379 -7.66 -2.30 24.24
N HIS A 380 -6.55 -2.43 23.51
CA HIS A 380 -5.49 -3.41 23.79
C HIS A 380 -4.40 -2.87 24.73
N ILE A 381 -4.49 -1.61 25.16
CA ILE A 381 -3.63 -1.02 26.19
C ILE A 381 -4.23 -1.33 27.57
N PRO A 382 -3.42 -1.71 28.59
CA PRO A 382 -3.92 -1.90 29.94
C PRO A 382 -4.70 -0.68 30.44
N THR A 383 -5.91 -0.90 30.98
CA THR A 383 -6.85 0.17 31.37
C THR A 383 -6.22 1.26 32.24
N ALA A 384 -5.35 0.89 33.19
CA ALA A 384 -4.67 1.84 34.08
C ALA A 384 -3.66 2.74 33.34
N GLN A 385 -3.06 2.26 32.26
CA GLN A 385 -2.16 3.04 31.41
C GLN A 385 -2.96 3.95 30.47
N TRP A 386 -4.00 3.42 29.82
CA TRP A 386 -4.87 4.21 28.93
C TRP A 386 -5.58 5.35 29.67
N ALA A 387 -6.00 5.12 30.92
CA ALA A 387 -6.66 6.13 31.75
C ALA A 387 -5.80 7.37 32.03
N GLN A 388 -4.48 7.33 31.76
CA GLN A 388 -3.63 8.51 31.82
C GLN A 388 -3.86 9.46 30.63
N PHE A 389 -4.27 8.92 29.48
CA PHE A 389 -4.46 9.67 28.25
C PHE A 389 -5.90 10.10 28.02
N SER A 390 -6.87 9.26 28.40
CA SER A 390 -8.28 9.46 28.00
C SER A 390 -9.28 8.93 29.04
N SER A 391 -10.46 9.56 29.09
CA SER A 391 -11.60 9.08 29.89
C SER A 391 -12.39 7.95 29.23
N VAL A 392 -12.08 7.62 27.97
CA VAL A 392 -12.74 6.56 27.20
C VAL A 392 -12.49 5.18 27.82
N ARG A 393 -13.54 4.36 27.86
CA ARG A 393 -13.59 3.00 28.41
C ARG A 393 -14.25 2.09 27.38
N PHE A 394 -13.64 0.92 27.22
CA PHE A 394 -14.06 -0.11 26.27
C PHE A 394 -14.88 -1.16 27.01
N THR A 395 -16.13 -1.34 26.58
CA THR A 395 -17.08 -2.22 27.27
C THR A 395 -17.21 -3.60 26.64
N GLY A 396 -16.66 -3.78 25.42
CA GLY A 396 -16.87 -4.95 24.58
C GLY A 396 -18.25 -5.03 23.93
N ARG A 397 -19.15 -4.06 24.21
CA ARG A 397 -20.45 -3.97 23.54
C ARG A 397 -20.31 -3.34 22.17
N LYS A 398 -21.28 -3.65 21.30
CA LYS A 398 -21.36 -3.14 19.93
C LYS A 398 -22.58 -2.23 19.77
N LEU A 399 -22.43 -1.20 18.96
CA LEU A 399 -23.49 -0.29 18.55
C LEU A 399 -23.74 -0.45 17.05
N THR A 400 -24.91 -0.95 16.66
CA THR A 400 -25.36 -0.89 15.26
C THR A 400 -26.14 0.40 15.05
N ALA A 401 -25.56 1.32 14.29
CA ALA A 401 -26.08 2.65 14.05
C ALA A 401 -26.64 2.82 12.64
N ASN A 402 -27.78 3.50 12.56
CA ASN A 402 -28.41 3.96 11.31
C ASN A 402 -28.73 5.46 11.35
N ARG A 403 -28.31 6.15 12.43
CA ARG A 403 -28.40 7.59 12.64
C ARG A 403 -27.05 8.13 13.03
N TYR A 404 -26.69 9.30 12.51
CA TYR A 404 -25.45 9.99 12.86
C TYR A 404 -25.71 11.46 13.20
N HIS A 405 -24.78 12.06 13.95
CA HIS A 405 -24.81 13.48 14.29
C HIS A 405 -23.40 14.02 14.45
N VAL A 406 -23.08 15.07 13.70
CA VAL A 406 -21.87 15.88 13.90
C VAL A 406 -22.20 16.91 14.97
N THR A 407 -21.41 16.95 16.04
CA THR A 407 -21.66 17.89 17.14
C THR A 407 -21.55 19.34 16.64
N ASP A 408 -22.45 20.20 17.11
CA ASP A 408 -22.59 21.61 16.72
C ASP A 408 -23.03 21.83 15.25
N ASP A 409 -23.43 20.78 14.54
CA ASP A 409 -23.99 20.89 13.18
C ASP A 409 -25.46 21.31 13.20
N PHE A 410 -25.77 22.47 12.62
CA PHE A 410 -27.12 22.99 12.51
C PHE A 410 -28.05 22.11 11.64
N ALA A 411 -27.50 21.23 10.80
CA ALA A 411 -28.29 20.29 10.00
C ALA A 411 -28.99 19.22 10.86
N GLY A 412 -28.54 18.99 12.09
CA GLY A 412 -29.12 18.00 13.00
C GLY A 412 -28.73 16.56 12.66
N PHE A 413 -29.67 15.62 12.82
CA PHE A 413 -29.39 14.18 12.68
C PHE A 413 -29.50 13.68 11.24
N TYR A 414 -28.53 12.87 10.83
CA TYR A 414 -28.53 12.10 9.59
C TYR A 414 -29.24 10.76 9.80
N GLU A 415 -30.57 10.76 9.68
CA GLU A 415 -31.45 9.60 9.95
C GLU A 415 -31.51 8.59 8.79
N ASN A 416 -32.01 7.38 9.07
CA ASN A 416 -32.35 6.35 8.08
C ASN A 416 -31.19 5.93 7.15
N GLN A 417 -29.95 5.97 7.66
CA GLN A 417 -28.78 5.49 6.92
C GLN A 417 -28.73 3.97 6.90
N GLN A 418 -27.89 3.41 6.04
CA GLN A 418 -27.62 1.98 6.10
C GLN A 418 -26.95 1.62 7.44
N PRO A 419 -27.36 0.51 8.09
CA PRO A 419 -26.76 0.12 9.36
C PRO A 419 -25.25 -0.15 9.24
N VAL A 420 -24.50 0.38 10.20
CA VAL A 420 -23.06 0.12 10.39
C VAL A 420 -22.82 -0.20 11.87
N THR A 421 -21.98 -1.19 12.15
CA THR A 421 -21.67 -1.60 13.53
C THR A 421 -20.31 -1.06 13.97
N PHE A 422 -20.26 -0.51 15.17
CA PHE A 422 -19.07 0.04 15.82
C PHE A 422 -18.89 -0.55 17.22
N ASP A 423 -17.71 -0.38 17.80
CA ASP A 423 -17.53 -0.49 19.25
C ASP A 423 -18.35 0.58 19.99
N GLU A 424 -19.08 0.18 21.04
CA GLU A 424 -19.75 1.12 21.92
C GLU A 424 -18.75 1.68 22.95
N LEU A 425 -18.53 3.00 22.90
CA LEU A 425 -17.64 3.70 23.80
C LEU A 425 -18.40 4.25 25.02
N GLN A 426 -17.84 4.01 26.21
CA GLN A 426 -18.24 4.70 27.42
C GLN A 426 -17.18 5.77 27.75
N PHE A 427 -17.59 6.98 28.08
CA PHE A 427 -16.66 8.07 28.39
C PHE A 427 -17.28 9.00 29.43
N SER A 428 -16.45 9.82 30.07
CA SER A 428 -16.91 10.78 31.06
C SER A 428 -17.29 12.09 30.36
N ASN A 429 -18.56 12.49 30.48
CA ASN A 429 -19.04 13.76 29.94
C ASN A 429 -18.19 14.93 30.45
N ASN A 430 -17.85 15.86 29.55
CA ASN A 430 -16.96 17.01 29.79
C ASN A 430 -15.49 16.67 30.10
N ALA A 431 -15.10 15.40 30.15
CA ALA A 431 -13.70 15.00 30.14
C ALA A 431 -13.24 14.66 28.70
N SER A 432 -14.07 13.93 27.96
CA SER A 432 -13.91 13.69 26.52
C SER A 432 -15.05 14.37 25.76
N TRP A 433 -14.74 15.04 24.66
CA TRP A 433 -15.72 15.75 23.83
C TRP A 433 -16.10 14.94 22.61
N SER A 434 -17.40 14.77 22.35
CA SER A 434 -17.89 14.05 21.16
C SER A 434 -17.91 14.98 19.96
N TYR A 435 -17.23 14.59 18.89
CA TYR A 435 -17.26 15.28 17.59
C TYR A 435 -18.27 14.63 16.63
N VAL A 436 -18.36 13.30 16.67
CA VAL A 436 -19.30 12.54 15.85
C VAL A 436 -19.97 11.51 16.73
N ASN A 437 -21.28 11.41 16.58
CA ASN A 437 -22.07 10.44 17.28
C ASN A 437 -22.82 9.54 16.29
N ALA A 438 -23.03 8.30 16.71
CA ALA A 438 -23.79 7.30 16.00
C ALA A 438 -24.85 6.70 16.94
N GLY A 439 -25.96 6.24 16.40
CA GLY A 439 -27.05 5.70 17.21
C GLY A 439 -28.13 4.99 16.41
N SER A 440 -29.05 4.38 17.15
CA SER A 440 -30.27 3.75 16.63
C SER A 440 -31.29 3.67 17.77
N GLY A 441 -32.56 3.99 17.48
CA GLY A 441 -33.60 4.07 18.50
C GLY A 441 -33.21 5.03 19.64
N ASP A 442 -33.29 4.55 20.89
CA ASP A 442 -32.90 5.30 22.09
C ASP A 442 -31.40 5.15 22.45
N SER A 443 -30.64 4.40 21.65
CA SER A 443 -29.19 4.22 21.86
C SER A 443 -28.37 5.22 21.06
N HIS A 444 -27.31 5.73 21.68
CA HIS A 444 -26.42 6.75 21.13
C HIS A 444 -25.04 6.66 21.78
N SER A 445 -23.97 6.67 20.99
CA SER A 445 -22.59 6.75 21.47
C SER A 445 -21.73 7.58 20.51
N SER A 446 -20.56 8.00 20.96
CA SER A 446 -19.61 8.73 20.13
C SER A 446 -18.75 7.76 19.32
N ILE A 447 -18.50 8.10 18.06
CA ILE A 447 -17.56 7.38 17.19
C ILE A 447 -16.31 8.20 16.86
N LEU A 448 -16.27 9.47 17.26
CA LEU A 448 -15.06 10.30 17.22
C LEU A 448 -15.05 11.19 18.47
N LEU A 449 -14.15 10.88 19.40
CA LEU A 449 -13.97 11.58 20.67
C LEU A 449 -12.67 12.37 20.68
N LEU A 450 -12.67 13.54 21.28
CA LEU A 450 -11.49 14.35 21.56
C LEU A 450 -11.20 14.36 23.06
N ASP A 451 -9.97 14.01 23.44
CA ASP A 451 -9.35 14.34 24.71
C ASP A 451 -8.19 15.32 24.48
N THR A 452 -7.89 16.16 25.48
CA THR A 452 -6.71 17.04 25.46
C THR A 452 -5.65 16.50 26.39
N TYR A 453 -4.38 16.49 25.96
CA TYR A 453 -3.26 16.03 26.78
C TYR A 453 -2.08 17.00 26.66
N GLY A 454 -1.83 17.76 27.74
CA GLY A 454 -0.82 18.81 27.71
C GLY A 454 -1.16 19.89 26.69
N LYS A 455 -0.36 19.98 25.61
CA LYS A 455 -0.61 20.90 24.48
C LYS A 455 -1.29 20.23 23.29
N GLY A 456 -1.39 18.90 23.31
CA GLY A 456 -1.81 18.09 22.17
C GLY A 456 -3.27 17.67 22.25
N LYS A 457 -3.73 17.11 21.14
CA LYS A 457 -5.08 16.59 20.96
C LYS A 457 -5.00 15.09 20.70
N LEU A 458 -5.84 14.33 21.39
CA LEU A 458 -5.98 12.89 21.22
C LEU A 458 -7.39 12.58 20.75
N PHE A 459 -7.53 12.16 19.51
CA PHE A 459 -8.78 11.66 18.96
C PHE A 459 -8.87 10.14 19.10
N THR A 460 -10.00 9.63 19.59
CA THR A 460 -10.32 8.20 19.56
C THR A 460 -11.42 7.97 18.52
N LEU A 461 -11.09 7.22 17.47
CA LEU A 461 -11.99 6.86 16.37
C LEU A 461 -12.50 5.42 16.55
N ALA A 462 -13.81 5.26 16.68
CA ALA A 462 -14.45 3.95 16.56
C ALA A 462 -14.59 3.60 15.08
N ALA A 463 -13.76 2.68 14.62
CA ALA A 463 -13.87 2.15 13.27
C ALA A 463 -15.10 1.22 13.15
N PRO A 464 -15.74 1.15 11.98
CA PRO A 464 -16.70 0.09 11.70
C PRO A 464 -16.08 -1.30 11.89
N ASP A 465 -16.85 -2.28 12.36
CA ASP A 465 -16.42 -3.69 12.43
C ASP A 465 -16.01 -4.24 11.05
N CYS A 466 -16.65 -3.75 9.99
CA CYS A 466 -16.26 -3.96 8.60
C CYS A 466 -15.72 -2.66 8.04
N PHE A 467 -14.40 -2.51 7.85
CA PHE A 467 -13.80 -1.24 7.40
C PHE A 467 -14.34 -0.72 6.06
N ALA A 468 -14.83 -1.58 5.18
CA ALA A 468 -15.50 -1.15 3.94
C ALA A 468 -16.77 -0.30 4.20
N ASP A 469 -17.35 -0.38 5.40
CA ASP A 469 -18.54 0.38 5.79
C ASP A 469 -18.26 1.86 6.07
N PHE A 470 -17.00 2.31 6.08
CA PHE A 470 -16.70 3.75 6.00
C PHE A 470 -17.39 4.39 4.78
N ALA A 471 -17.57 3.64 3.68
CA ALA A 471 -18.28 4.10 2.49
C ALA A 471 -19.79 4.36 2.71
N LYS A 472 -20.37 3.81 3.79
CA LYS A 472 -21.78 3.98 4.15
C LYS A 472 -22.01 5.23 5.00
N LEU A 473 -20.95 5.83 5.56
CA LEU A 473 -21.08 7.00 6.41
C LEU A 473 -21.52 8.23 5.61
N PRO A 474 -22.40 9.09 6.17
CA PRO A 474 -22.76 10.36 5.56
C PRO A 474 -21.53 11.24 5.27
N ILE A 475 -21.59 12.05 4.21
CA ILE A 475 -20.47 12.92 3.82
C ILE A 475 -20.04 13.83 4.99
N PRO A 476 -20.94 14.56 5.69
CA PRO A 476 -20.52 15.43 6.79
C PRO A 476 -19.89 14.67 7.97
N VAL A 477 -20.30 13.42 8.19
CA VAL A 477 -19.69 12.54 9.19
C VAL A 477 -18.26 12.19 8.79
N MET A 478 -18.05 11.78 7.54
CA MET A 478 -16.71 11.52 7.01
C MET A 478 -15.84 12.77 6.99
N ASP A 479 -16.38 13.94 6.67
CA ASP A 479 -15.65 15.21 6.71
C ASP A 479 -15.13 15.49 8.11
N MET A 480 -15.95 15.23 9.14
CA MET A 480 -15.51 15.40 10.52
C MET A 480 -14.40 14.41 10.91
N ILE A 481 -14.46 13.18 10.40
CA ILE A 481 -13.38 12.18 10.57
C ILE A 481 -12.09 12.59 9.84
N ARG A 482 -12.19 13.25 8.67
CA ARG A 482 -11.03 13.68 7.86
C ARG A 482 -10.26 14.85 8.50
N ARG A 483 -10.95 15.76 9.18
CA ARG A 483 -10.36 17.00 9.73
C ARG A 483 -9.13 16.80 10.61
N PRO A 484 -9.11 15.88 11.60
CA PRO A 484 -7.90 15.59 12.38
C PRO A 484 -6.70 15.15 11.53
N PHE A 485 -6.94 14.61 10.34
CA PHE A 485 -5.92 14.15 9.39
C PHE A 485 -5.60 15.16 8.28
N ALA A 486 -6.09 16.41 8.36
CA ALA A 486 -5.85 17.44 7.34
C ALA A 486 -4.38 17.93 7.34
N SER A 487 -3.45 17.07 6.92
CA SER A 487 -2.03 17.42 6.77
C SER A 487 -1.85 18.51 5.73
N HIS A 488 -0.90 19.41 6.02
CA HIS A 488 -0.68 20.63 5.27
C HIS A 488 -1.95 21.48 5.11
N GLY A 489 -2.93 21.37 6.02
CA GLY A 489 -4.15 22.17 5.96
C GLY A 489 -5.03 21.91 4.74
N LEU A 490 -5.07 20.68 4.22
CA LEU A 490 -5.92 20.29 3.10
C LEU A 490 -6.71 19.02 3.45
N TYR A 491 -8.01 19.04 3.20
CA TYR A 491 -8.86 17.85 3.12
C TYR A 491 -9.94 18.02 2.05
N ILE A 492 -10.67 16.95 1.76
CA ILE A 492 -11.76 16.95 0.78
C ILE A 492 -13.09 16.47 1.38
N SER A 493 -14.19 16.95 0.82
CA SER A 493 -15.54 16.44 1.04
C SER A 493 -16.06 15.79 -0.22
N GLY A 494 -16.43 14.52 -0.14
CA GLY A 494 -16.98 13.72 -1.24
C GLY A 494 -16.95 12.22 -0.93
N ARG A 495 -17.52 11.41 -1.84
CA ARG A 495 -17.59 9.95 -1.74
C ARG A 495 -16.63 9.25 -2.69
N ASN A 496 -15.97 8.21 -2.20
CA ASN A 496 -15.11 7.32 -3.01
C ASN A 496 -14.06 8.10 -3.83
N VAL A 497 -13.44 9.10 -3.22
CA VAL A 497 -12.37 9.90 -3.82
C VAL A 497 -11.15 9.81 -2.91
N SER A 498 -10.03 9.37 -3.47
CA SER A 498 -8.72 9.46 -2.84
C SER A 498 -8.08 10.82 -3.07
N LEU A 499 -7.37 11.31 -2.06
CA LEU A 499 -6.53 12.49 -2.11
C LEU A 499 -5.06 12.05 -2.01
N PHE A 500 -4.25 12.43 -2.99
CA PHE A 500 -2.80 12.22 -2.98
C PHE A 500 -2.10 13.57 -2.91
N GLN A 501 -1.39 13.85 -1.83
CA GLN A 501 -0.67 15.11 -1.65
C GLN A 501 0.81 14.97 -2.01
N TYR A 502 1.41 16.09 -2.41
CA TYR A 502 2.84 16.20 -2.69
C TYR A 502 3.44 17.43 -2.01
N ASN A 503 4.72 17.34 -1.66
CA ASN A 503 5.43 18.34 -0.86
C ASN A 503 5.72 19.69 -1.56
N ASN A 504 5.24 19.88 -2.80
CA ASN A 504 5.38 21.10 -3.57
C ASN A 504 4.03 21.82 -3.78
N ASP A 505 3.12 21.65 -2.81
CA ASP A 505 1.76 22.21 -2.79
C ASP A 505 0.89 21.77 -3.98
N THR A 506 1.16 20.58 -4.53
CA THR A 506 0.30 19.95 -5.52
C THR A 506 -0.41 18.74 -4.94
N PHE A 507 -1.56 18.40 -5.50
CA PHE A 507 -2.30 17.20 -5.11
C PHE A 507 -3.11 16.65 -6.30
N VAL A 508 -3.45 15.37 -6.21
CA VAL A 508 -4.27 14.66 -7.20
C VAL A 508 -5.50 14.08 -6.50
N LEU A 509 -6.65 14.25 -7.13
CA LEU A 509 -7.89 13.58 -6.78
C LEU A 509 -8.14 12.44 -7.77
N TYR A 510 -8.53 11.29 -7.25
CA TYR A 510 -8.96 10.14 -8.04
C TYR A 510 -10.28 9.60 -7.50
N CYS A 511 -11.30 9.55 -8.36
CA CYS A 511 -12.59 8.97 -8.03
C CYS A 511 -12.63 7.51 -8.50
N TYR A 512 -12.91 6.58 -7.58
CA TYR A 512 -12.88 5.14 -7.90
C TYR A 512 -14.02 4.73 -8.82
N ALA A 513 -13.69 3.89 -9.80
CA ALA A 513 -14.68 3.26 -10.67
C ALA A 513 -15.22 1.98 -10.00
N GLY A 514 -16.38 2.07 -9.36
CA GLY A 514 -17.11 0.96 -8.76
C GLY A 514 -18.47 0.67 -9.44
N SER A 515 -19.23 -0.26 -8.86
CA SER A 515 -20.54 -0.71 -9.39
C SER A 515 -21.60 0.39 -9.52
N ASN A 516 -21.51 1.46 -8.72
CA ASN A 516 -22.41 2.62 -8.75
C ASN A 516 -21.68 3.93 -9.07
N ALA A 517 -20.59 3.85 -9.85
CA ALA A 517 -19.76 4.99 -10.18
C ALA A 517 -20.52 6.04 -11.00
N ILE A 518 -20.68 7.24 -10.42
CA ILE A 518 -21.21 8.44 -11.07
C ILE A 518 -20.25 9.61 -10.82
N PRO A 519 -20.28 10.68 -11.61
CA PRO A 519 -19.51 11.89 -11.31
C PRO A 519 -19.83 12.41 -9.91
N GLU A 520 -18.78 12.75 -9.16
CA GLU A 520 -18.89 13.23 -7.77
C GLU A 520 -18.52 14.71 -7.69
N ARG A 521 -19.34 15.49 -6.99
CA ARG A 521 -19.01 16.87 -6.66
C ARG A 521 -18.16 16.88 -5.40
N VAL A 522 -16.87 17.19 -5.56
CA VAL A 522 -15.92 17.25 -4.46
C VAL A 522 -15.74 18.71 -4.03
N SER A 523 -15.77 18.94 -2.73
CA SER A 523 -15.33 20.20 -2.13
C SER A 523 -13.89 20.04 -1.63
N ILE A 524 -13.04 20.98 -2.00
CA ILE A 524 -11.63 21.07 -1.59
C ILE A 524 -11.58 22.12 -0.49
N HIS A 525 -11.15 21.72 0.70
CA HIS A 525 -11.09 22.57 1.89
C HIS A 525 -9.64 22.88 2.23
N LEU A 526 -9.32 24.18 2.32
CA LEU A 526 -8.01 24.68 2.71
C LEU A 526 -8.14 25.36 4.07
N LEU A 527 -7.34 24.94 5.06
CA LEU A 527 -7.33 25.45 6.45
C LEU A 527 -6.41 26.65 6.65
N SER A 528 -5.65 27.01 5.61
CA SER A 528 -4.86 28.23 5.55
C SER A 528 -5.32 29.06 4.34
N PRO A 529 -5.23 30.40 4.40
CA PRO A 529 -5.62 31.25 3.28
C PRO A 529 -4.80 30.86 2.06
N ALA A 530 -5.46 30.29 1.05
CA ALA A 530 -4.86 30.10 -0.25
C ALA A 530 -5.06 31.36 -1.07
N CYS A 531 -3.99 31.81 -1.73
CA CYS A 531 -4.11 32.91 -2.66
C CYS A 531 -4.87 32.44 -3.92
N HIS A 532 -4.56 31.24 -4.43
CA HIS A 532 -5.18 30.65 -5.63
C HIS A 532 -5.14 29.11 -5.65
N LEU A 533 -6.16 28.47 -6.23
CA LEU A 533 -6.16 27.04 -6.60
C LEU A 533 -6.25 26.93 -8.13
N THR A 534 -5.31 26.24 -8.74
CA THR A 534 -5.23 26.10 -10.20
C THR A 534 -5.16 24.62 -10.58
N GLU A 535 -5.94 24.21 -11.57
CA GLU A 535 -5.77 22.89 -12.18
C GLU A 535 -4.43 22.85 -12.93
N LEU A 536 -3.68 21.75 -12.86
CA LEU A 536 -2.38 21.64 -13.54
C LEU A 536 -2.48 21.67 -15.08
N SER A 537 -3.69 21.60 -15.63
CA SER A 537 -3.99 21.86 -17.05
C SER A 537 -4.00 23.36 -17.40
N GLY A 538 -3.89 24.25 -16.41
CA GLY A 538 -3.88 25.71 -16.58
C GLY A 538 -5.24 26.37 -16.36
N LYS A 539 -6.30 25.61 -16.05
CA LYS A 539 -7.62 26.16 -15.76
C LYS A 539 -7.68 26.65 -14.30
N PRO A 540 -7.97 27.94 -14.04
CA PRO A 540 -8.20 28.40 -12.67
C PRO A 540 -9.48 27.76 -12.13
N ILE A 541 -9.44 27.31 -10.87
CA ILE A 541 -10.65 26.92 -10.15
C ILE A 541 -11.27 28.20 -9.59
N GLY A 542 -12.57 28.38 -9.79
CA GLY A 542 -13.30 29.63 -9.52
C GLY A 542 -13.33 30.05 -8.05
N ASN A 543 -14.18 31.05 -7.77
CA ASN A 543 -14.28 31.73 -6.46
C ASN A 543 -14.31 30.77 -5.27
N PHE A 544 -13.40 30.99 -4.32
CA PHE A 544 -13.44 30.35 -3.01
C PHE A 544 -14.60 30.91 -2.19
N ILE A 545 -15.24 30.04 -1.42
CA ILE A 545 -16.13 30.44 -0.35
C ILE A 545 -15.31 30.40 0.94
N GLU A 546 -15.16 31.56 1.59
CA GLU A 546 -14.64 31.62 2.95
C GLU A 546 -15.76 31.23 3.91
N THR A 547 -15.50 30.25 4.76
CA THR A 547 -16.39 29.87 5.86
C THR A 547 -15.61 29.85 7.17
N PHE A 548 -16.34 29.94 8.28
CA PHE A 548 -15.78 29.79 9.61
C PHE A 548 -16.37 28.53 10.24
N CYS A 549 -15.50 27.62 10.67
CA CYS A 549 -15.87 26.40 11.34
C CYS A 549 -15.49 26.51 12.82
N HIS A 550 -16.48 26.28 13.69
CA HIS A 550 -16.31 26.27 15.13
C HIS A 550 -16.71 24.90 15.67
N HIS A 551 -15.75 24.20 16.26
CA HIS A 551 -15.97 23.05 17.13
C HIS A 551 -15.09 23.20 18.38
N GLN A 552 -15.41 22.44 19.43
CA GLN A 552 -14.65 22.50 20.68
C GLN A 552 -13.15 22.24 20.48
N GLN A 553 -12.29 23.22 20.76
CA GLN A 553 -10.83 23.20 20.49
C GLN A 553 -10.46 23.22 18.98
N TRP A 554 -11.36 23.66 18.12
CA TRP A 554 -11.13 23.79 16.68
C TRP A 554 -11.85 25.03 16.12
N ASP A 555 -11.09 26.11 15.97
CA ASP A 555 -11.55 27.39 15.43
C ASP A 555 -10.75 27.71 14.18
N GLU A 556 -11.33 27.47 13.01
CA GLU A 556 -10.60 27.63 11.76
C GLU A 556 -11.45 28.31 10.68
N LYS A 557 -10.78 29.16 9.91
CA LYS A 557 -11.30 29.65 8.64
C LYS A 557 -10.97 28.64 7.56
N GLU A 558 -11.92 28.39 6.69
CA GLU A 558 -11.73 27.49 5.55
C GLU A 558 -12.03 28.21 4.25
N TRP A 559 -11.23 27.89 3.23
CA TRP A 559 -11.47 28.31 1.85
C TRP A 559 -11.89 27.10 1.05
N ILE A 560 -13.12 27.14 0.54
CA ILE A 560 -13.75 26.00 -0.11
C ILE A 560 -13.88 26.28 -1.60
N ALA A 561 -13.37 25.34 -2.41
CA ALA A 561 -13.59 25.30 -3.86
C ALA A 561 -14.32 24.01 -4.24
N SER A 562 -15.23 24.06 -5.22
CA SER A 562 -15.99 22.90 -5.67
C SER A 562 -15.56 22.48 -7.08
N VAL A 563 -15.33 21.19 -7.27
CA VAL A 563 -14.97 20.57 -8.55
C VAL A 563 -15.83 19.35 -8.83
N LEU A 564 -16.04 19.06 -10.11
CA LEU A 564 -16.69 17.82 -10.54
C LEU A 564 -15.60 16.84 -10.98
N VAL A 565 -15.53 15.68 -10.34
CA VAL A 565 -14.59 14.61 -10.69
C VAL A 565 -15.34 13.42 -11.27
N HIS A 566 -14.78 12.80 -12.29
CA HIS A 566 -15.35 11.62 -12.94
C HIS A 566 -14.62 10.35 -12.47
N PRO A 567 -15.35 9.23 -12.27
CA PRO A 567 -14.74 7.95 -11.97
C PRO A 567 -13.72 7.53 -13.04
N GLY A 568 -12.58 7.00 -12.61
CA GLY A 568 -11.52 6.53 -13.51
C GLY A 568 -10.65 7.64 -14.12
N GLU A 569 -10.85 8.90 -13.74
CA GLU A 569 -10.08 10.06 -14.22
C GLU A 569 -9.30 10.75 -13.09
N PHE A 570 -8.22 11.45 -13.46
CA PHE A 570 -7.33 12.14 -12.53
C PHE A 570 -7.49 13.65 -12.63
N TYR A 571 -7.59 14.30 -11.48
CA TYR A 571 -7.67 15.76 -11.41
C TYR A 571 -6.53 16.26 -10.53
N ALA A 572 -5.61 17.01 -11.12
CA ALA A 572 -4.42 17.48 -10.44
C ALA A 572 -4.46 19.00 -10.26
N PHE A 573 -4.06 19.46 -9.09
CA PHE A 573 -4.15 20.87 -8.70
C PHE A 573 -2.87 21.36 -8.05
N LYS A 574 -2.69 22.68 -8.07
CA LYS A 574 -1.66 23.40 -7.32
C LYS A 574 -2.29 24.45 -6.43
N ILE A 575 -1.87 24.45 -5.16
CA ILE A 575 -2.19 25.48 -4.18
C ILE A 575 -1.09 26.53 -4.26
N ALA A 576 -1.46 27.80 -4.47
CA ALA A 576 -0.56 28.93 -4.30
C ALA A 576 -0.78 29.48 -2.88
N ARG A 577 0.18 29.21 -1.99
CA ARG A 577 0.19 29.70 -0.60
C ARG A 577 0.82 31.08 -0.49
#